data_AF-A0A0K8NVE5-F1
#
_entry.id   AF-A0A0K8NVE5-F1
#
_cell.length_a   1.000
_cell.length_b   1.000
_cell.length_c   1.000
_cell.angle_alpha   90.00
_cell.angle_beta   90.00
_cell.angle_gamma   90.00
#
_symmetry.space_group_name_H-M   'P 1'
#
loop_
_entity.id
_entity.type
_entity.pdbx_description
1 polymer ?
#
loop_
_entity_poly.entity_id
_entity_poly.type
_entity_poly.pdbx_seq_one_letter_code
_entity_poly.pdbx_strand_id
1 'polypeptide(L)' 'MRHLEALAYSLILGGALGNAFDRVARGQVIDYLDFHLRGVHWPAFNIADMAITGGAVVLASLLGYGDAKPASPAGS' A
#
# COMPACT_ATOMS: atom_id res chain seq x y z
N MET A 1 2.20 14.32 -10.58
CA MET A 1 1.38 13.10 -10.79
C MET A 1 2.25 11.90 -11.15
N ARG A 2 3.00 11.90 -12.27
CA ARG A 2 3.86 10.77 -12.69
C ARG A 2 4.85 10.23 -11.64
N HIS A 3 5.45 11.10 -10.83
CA HIS A 3 6.39 10.67 -9.78
C HIS A 3 5.72 9.89 -8.64
N LEU A 4 4.47 10.22 -8.30
CA LEU A 4 3.71 9.52 -7.27
C LEU A 4 3.22 8.16 -7.78
N GLU A 5 2.84 8.07 -9.05
CA GLU A 5 2.51 6.80 -9.70
C GLU A 5 3.72 5.86 -9.73
N ALA A 6 4.89 6.38 -10.14
CA ALA A 6 6.13 5.62 -10.13
C ALA A 6 6.47 5.13 -8.72
N LEU A 7 6.35 6.00 -7.71
CA LEU A 7 6.57 5.63 -6.31
C LEU A 7 5.58 4.53 -5.85
N ALA A 8 4.30 4.65 -6.18
CA ALA A 8 3.28 3.67 -5.84
C ALA A 8 3.60 2.29 -6.44
N TYR A 9 3.97 2.25 -7.72
CA TYR A 9 4.38 1.00 -8.37
C TYR A 9 5.66 0.44 -7.77
N SER A 10 6.66 1.28 -7.48
CA SER A 10 7.90 0.84 -6.82
C SER A 10 7.65 0.25 -5.43
N LEU A 11 6.73 0.83 -4.65
CA LEU A 11 6.35 0.32 -3.33
C LEU A 11 5.67 -1.05 -3.43
N ILE A 12 4.67 -1.20 -4.32
CA ILE A 12 3.95 -2.45 -4.53
C ILE A 12 4.89 -3.54 -5.04
N LEU A 13 5.69 -3.25 -6.07
CA LEU A 13 6.63 -4.20 -6.64
C LEU A 13 7.73 -4.56 -5.65
N GLY A 14 8.29 -3.59 -4.93
CA GLY A 14 9.31 -3.81 -3.92
C GLY A 14 8.83 -4.72 -2.78
N GLY A 15 7.62 -4.47 -2.25
CA GLY A 15 7.02 -5.33 -1.23
C GLY A 15 6.70 -6.73 -1.76
N ALA A 16 6.10 -6.84 -2.95
CA ALA A 16 5.81 -8.14 -3.56
C ALA A 16 7.08 -8.98 -3.77
N LEU A 17 8.15 -8.35 -4.27
CA LEU A 17 9.45 -8.99 -4.44
C LEU A 17 10.09 -9.40 -3.12
N GLY A 18 9.99 -8.58 -2.06
CA GLY A 18 10.47 -8.93 -0.72
C GLY A 18 9.80 -10.19 -0.17
N ASN A 19 8.47 -10.23 -0.22
CA ASN A 19 7.70 -11.40 0.22
C ASN A 19 7.92 -12.63 -0.69
N ALA A 20 8.15 -12.44 -1.99
CA ALA A 20 8.51 -13.54 -2.89
C ALA A 20 9.91 -14.09 -2.57
N PHE A 21 10.88 -13.22 -2.33
CA PHE A 21 12.23 -13.59 -1.94
C PHE A 21 12.23 -14.37 -0.62
N ASP A 22 11.47 -13.93 0.37
CA ASP A 22 11.35 -14.64 1.64
C ASP A 22 10.81 -16.06 1.45
N ARG A 23 9.79 -16.24 0.60
CA ARG A 23 9.27 -17.58 0.26
C ARG A 23 10.30 -18.45 -0.43
N VAL A 24 11.10 -17.89 -1.34
CA VAL A 24 12.16 -18.65 -2.03
C VAL A 24 13.29 -19.02 -1.07
N ALA A 25 13.72 -18.09 -0.22
CA ALA A 25 14.86 -18.28 0.68
C ALA A 25 14.53 -19.13 1.92
N ARG A 26 13.30 -19.02 2.44
CA ARG A 26 12.89 -19.62 3.73
C ARG A 26 11.69 -20.55 3.64
N GLY A 27 11.04 -20.66 2.49
CA GLY A 27 9.82 -21.46 2.31
C GLY A 27 8.53 -20.79 2.80
N GLN A 28 8.63 -19.63 3.46
CA GLN A 28 7.48 -18.89 4.01
C GLN A 28 7.81 -17.40 4.14
N VAL A 29 6.78 -16.57 4.29
CA VAL A 29 6.92 -15.16 4.66
C VAL A 29 7.07 -15.06 6.17
N ILE A 30 7.97 -14.21 6.64
CA ILE A 30 8.13 -13.95 8.07
C ILE A 30 7.38 -12.68 8.45
N ASP A 31 6.32 -12.86 9.22
CA ASP A 31 5.56 -11.77 9.82
C ASP A 31 6.11 -11.48 11.23
N TYR A 32 6.53 -10.24 11.46
CA TYR A 32 7.19 -9.83 12.71
C TYR A 32 6.52 -8.64 13.39
N LEU A 33 5.56 -7.99 12.73
CA LEU A 33 4.72 -6.96 13.33
C LEU A 33 3.41 -7.59 13.76
N ASP A 34 3.22 -7.78 15.06
CA ASP A 34 1.96 -8.20 15.68
C ASP A 34 1.44 -7.06 16.56
N PHE A 35 0.22 -6.60 16.28
CA PHE A 35 -0.44 -5.56 17.04
C PHE A 35 -1.65 -6.14 17.76
N HIS A 36 -1.76 -5.88 19.05
CA HIS A 36 -2.88 -6.35 19.85
C HIS A 36 -3.43 -5.25 20.74
N LEU A 37 -4.75 -5.23 20.91
CA LEU A 37 -5.44 -4.28 21.78
C LEU A 37 -6.59 -4.98 22.51
N ARG A 38 -6.59 -4.90 23.84
CA ARG A 38 -7.66 -5.43 24.72
C ARG A 38 -8.02 -6.89 24.44
N GLY A 39 -7.03 -7.72 24.15
CA GLY A 39 -7.21 -9.16 23.87
C GLY A 39 -7.61 -9.50 22.43
N VAL A 40 -7.77 -8.49 21.57
CA VAL A 40 -7.94 -8.69 20.12
C VAL A 40 -6.59 -8.55 19.43
N HIS A 41 -6.23 -9.55 18.63
CA HIS A 41 -5.04 -9.53 17.78
C HIS A 41 -5.40 -9.07 16.38
N TRP A 42 -4.70 -8.05 15.89
CA TRP A 42 -4.65 -7.76 14.47
C TRP A 42 -3.78 -8.83 13.80
N PRO A 43 -4.09 -9.26 12.56
CA PRO A 43 -3.23 -10.21 11.84
C PRO A 43 -1.79 -9.70 11.79
N ALA A 44 -0.82 -10.56 12.10
CA ALA A 44 0.58 -10.20 11.98
C ALA A 44 0.94 -9.87 10.52
N PHE A 45 1.88 -8.95 10.33
CA PHE A 45 2.35 -8.52 9.01
C PHE A 45 3.83 -8.11 9.03
N ASN A 46 4.36 -7.71 7.89
CA ASN A 46 5.72 -7.22 7.77
C ASN A 46 5.83 -5.90 6.98
N ILE A 47 7.05 -5.37 6.84
CA ILE A 47 7.31 -4.14 6.07
C ILE A 47 6.96 -4.29 4.59
N ALA A 48 7.07 -5.49 4.01
CA ALA A 48 6.69 -5.71 2.62
C ALA A 48 5.18 -5.54 2.43
N ASP A 49 4.36 -6.00 3.37
CA ASP A 49 2.92 -5.76 3.37
C ASP A 49 2.60 -4.27 3.53
N MET A 50 3.30 -3.57 4.43
CA MET A 50 3.15 -2.12 4.59
C MET A 50 3.49 -1.36 3.30
N ALA A 51 4.53 -1.78 2.57
CA ALA A 51 4.89 -1.18 1.29
C ALA A 51 3.81 -1.42 0.23
N ILE A 52 3.27 -2.64 0.15
CA ILE A 52 2.18 -2.98 -0.77
C ILE A 52 0.93 -2.15 -0.45
N THR A 53 0.50 -2.13 0.82
CA THR A 53 -0.70 -1.38 1.24
C THR A 53 -0.49 0.13 1.03
N GLY A 54 0.67 0.68 1.39
CA GLY A 54 0.98 2.09 1.19
C GLY A 54 0.97 2.48 -0.30
N GLY A 55 1.61 1.69 -1.15
CA GLY A 55 1.59 1.90 -2.60
C GLY A 55 0.19 1.78 -3.19
N ALA A 56 -0.62 0.81 -2.73
CA ALA A 56 -2.01 0.66 -3.15
C ALA A 56 -2.87 1.87 -2.74
N VAL A 57 -2.69 2.40 -1.52
CA VAL A 57 -3.39 3.61 -1.05
C VAL A 57 -3.00 4.83 -1.89
N VAL A 58 -1.72 5.01 -2.21
CA VAL A 58 -1.26 6.11 -3.08
C VAL A 58 -1.88 5.97 -4.47
N LEU A 59 -1.84 4.77 -5.07
CA LEU A 59 -2.39 4.53 -6.40
C LEU A 59 -3.92 4.77 -6.43
N ALA A 60 -4.65 4.22 -5.46
CA ALA A 60 -6.09 4.42 -5.33
C ALA A 60 -6.46 5.90 -5.15
N SER A 61 -5.68 6.63 -4.36
CA SER A 61 -5.89 8.06 -4.13
C SER A 61 -5.66 8.87 -5.42
N LEU A 62 -4.66 8.51 -6.22
CA LEU A 62 -4.41 9.17 -7.52
C LEU A 62 -5.53 8.90 -8.52
N LEU A 63 -6.04 7.66 -8.57
CA LEU A 63 -7.16 7.29 -9.42
C LEU A 63 -8.45 8.02 -9.01
N GLY A 64 -8.73 8.12 -7.70
CA GLY A 64 -9.89 8.83 -7.17
C GLY A 64 -9.82 10.36 -7.30
N TYR A 65 -8.62 10.95 -7.36
CA TYR A 65 -8.44 12.39 -7.56
C TYR A 65 -8.72 12.84 -9.01
N GLY A 66 -8.77 11.91 -9.96
CA GLY A 66 -8.99 12.20 -11.39
C GLY A 66 -10.42 12.64 -11.74
N ASP A 67 -11.40 12.36 -10.89
CA ASP A 67 -12.83 12.62 -11.14
C ASP A 67 -13.39 13.83 -10.36
N ALA A 68 -12.57 14.51 -9.55
CA ALA A 68 -12.98 15.74 -8.88
C ALA A 68 -13.01 16.91 -9.87
N LYS A 69 -14.06 16.97 -10.71
CA LYS A 69 -14.39 18.17 -11.48
C LYS A 69 -14.60 19.33 -10.49
N PRO A 70 -13.83 20.42 -10.54
CA PRO A 70 -14.10 21.57 -9.70
C PRO A 70 -15.51 22.05 -10.00
N ALA A 71 -16.35 22.15 -8.96
CA ALA A 71 -17.69 22.70 -9.07
C ALA A 71 -17.57 24.09 -9.73
N SER A 72 -18.20 24.25 -10.89
CA SER A 72 -18.29 25.54 -11.56
C SER A 72 -18.93 26.51 -10.57
N PRO A 73 -18.35 27.70 -10.32
CA PRO A 73 -19.02 28.68 -9.48
C PRO A 73 -20.35 29.03 -10.15
N ALA A 74 -21.44 28.74 -9.45
CA ALA A 74 -22.76 29.21 -9.81
C ALA A 74 -22.76 30.74 -9.66
N GLY A 75 -22.86 31.46 -10.78
CA GLY A 75 -23.12 32.90 -10.75
C GLY A 75 -22.66 33.66 -11.98
N SER A 76 -23.58 33.88 -12.91
CA SER A 76 -23.96 35.22 -13.39
C SER A 76 -25.33 35.14 -14.06
#